data_AF-A0AAD4ILD3-F1
#
_entry.id   AF-A0AAD4ILD3-F1
#
_cell.length_a   1.000
_cell.length_b   1.000
_cell.length_c   1.000
_cell.angle_alpha   90.00
_cell.angle_beta   90.00
_cell.angle_gamma   90.00
#
_symmetry.space_group_name_H-M   'P 1'
#
loop_
_entity.id
_entity.type
_entity.pdbx_description
1 polymer ?
#
loop_
_entity_poly.entity_id
_entity_poly.type
_entity_poly.pdbx_seq_one_letter_code
_entity_poly.pdbx_strand_id
1 'polypeptide(L)'
;MIRSSDSVVLSKFKSSSNYELVYLVDKDVGDILNSTISEIKNFASSVIVSKKSVFPTAMAFLTGETNVVPKLQAFNLSVYVQFFRNEFISQAWDFLSDSYVEINTYFTYMGINGVITDYPATAARFKRNRCLGYKTLPPYMSPVQPGGLLAVMSHQDLPPAKAPNPILTDESVIQPPLPPVRLPSTDTGNGLTASNGQPTLVASLQAITQKRGLPSAHHGSGCGLPST
;
A
#
# COMPACT_ATOMS: atom_id res chain seq x y z
N MET A 1 12.48 -5.88 3.75
CA MET A 1 11.90 -4.79 2.94
C MET A 1 12.14 -3.49 3.66
N ILE A 2 12.72 -2.48 2.99
CA ILE A 2 12.91 -1.12 3.50
C ILE A 2 12.09 -0.18 2.63
N ARG A 3 11.29 0.68 3.26
CA ARG A 3 10.46 1.67 2.56
C ARG A 3 10.94 3.09 2.83
N SER A 4 10.84 3.96 1.83
CA SER A 4 11.05 5.41 1.99
C SER A 4 10.34 6.17 0.87
N SER A 5 9.92 7.39 1.15
CA SER A 5 9.51 8.37 0.13
C SER A 5 10.70 9.10 -0.50
N ASP A 6 11.90 8.94 0.07
CA ASP A 6 13.10 9.63 -0.38
C ASP A 6 13.98 8.72 -1.25
N SER A 7 14.18 9.11 -2.52
CA SER A 7 14.96 8.35 -3.49
C SER A 7 16.44 8.26 -3.11
N VAL A 8 17.00 9.28 -2.45
CA VAL A 8 18.40 9.26 -2.01
C VAL A 8 18.62 8.30 -0.85
N VAL A 9 17.63 8.19 0.06
CA VAL A 9 17.67 7.21 1.15
C VAL A 9 17.69 5.80 0.57
N LEU A 10 16.78 5.48 -0.36
CA LEU A 10 16.73 4.17 -1.01
C LEU A 10 18.02 3.88 -1.80
N SER A 11 18.53 4.87 -2.54
CA SER A 11 19.79 4.73 -3.28
C SER A 11 20.98 4.42 -2.36
N LYS A 12 21.04 5.05 -1.18
CA LYS A 12 22.07 4.74 -0.18
C LYS A 12 21.96 3.29 0.31
N PHE A 13 20.75 2.84 0.65
CA PHE A 13 20.53 1.45 1.08
C PHE A 13 20.77 0.42 -0.03
N LYS A 14 20.55 0.79 -1.30
CA LYS A 14 20.83 -0.07 -2.46
C LYS A 14 22.31 -0.38 -2.57
N SER A 15 23.17 0.58 -2.24
CA SER A 15 24.63 0.39 -2.27
C SER A 15 25.17 -0.47 -1.12
N SER A 16 24.44 -0.56 -0.01
CA SER A 16 24.94 -1.13 1.25
C SER A 16 24.21 -2.39 1.71
N SER A 17 23.16 -2.83 1.00
CA SER A 17 22.32 -3.95 1.45
C SER A 17 21.62 -4.67 0.29
N ASN A 18 21.20 -5.92 0.55
CA ASN A 18 20.41 -6.73 -0.38
C ASN A 18 18.92 -6.77 0.00
N TYR A 19 18.43 -5.76 0.73
CA TYR A 19 17.02 -5.70 1.08
C TYR A 19 16.17 -5.28 -0.13
N GLU A 20 14.96 -5.82 -0.22
CA GLU A 20 13.94 -5.27 -1.12
C GLU A 20 13.66 -3.81 -0.73
N LEU A 21 13.83 -2.90 -1.69
CA LEU A 21 13.64 -1.47 -1.50
C LEU A 21 12.33 -1.02 -2.13
N VAL A 22 11.57 -0.24 -1.38
CA VAL A 22 10.20 0.13 -1.73
C VAL A 22 10.05 1.64 -1.72
N TYR A 23 9.72 2.19 -2.88
CA TYR A 23 9.44 3.61 -3.02
C TYR A 23 8.01 3.91 -2.60
N LEU A 24 7.82 4.85 -1.68
CA LEU A 24 6.51 5.31 -1.26
C LEU A 24 6.13 6.56 -2.07
N VAL A 25 5.10 6.45 -2.90
CA VAL A 25 4.43 7.61 -3.50
C VAL A 25 3.49 8.19 -2.43
N ASP A 26 3.89 9.31 -1.84
CA ASP A 26 3.21 9.96 -0.72
C ASP A 26 1.92 10.71 -1.11
N LYS A 27 1.75 11.00 -2.41
CA LYS A 27 0.63 11.74 -2.97
C LYS A 27 -0.30 10.86 -3.80
N ASP A 28 -1.56 11.29 -3.88
CA ASP A 28 -2.51 10.73 -4.85
C ASP A 28 -2.09 11.18 -6.26
N VAL A 29 -1.89 10.23 -7.17
CA VAL A 29 -1.45 10.48 -8.54
C VAL A 29 -2.43 9.86 -9.53
N GLY A 30 -2.71 10.57 -10.62
CA GLY A 30 -3.62 10.10 -11.67
C GLY A 30 -2.89 9.32 -12.77
N ASP A 31 -1.60 9.59 -12.94
CA ASP A 31 -0.74 8.92 -13.90
C ASP A 31 0.73 9.03 -13.47
N ILE A 32 1.59 8.29 -14.17
CA ILE A 32 3.05 8.30 -13.99
C ILE A 32 3.73 8.26 -15.36
N LEU A 33 4.78 9.07 -15.53
CA LEU A 33 5.58 9.06 -16.77
C LEU A 33 6.49 7.83 -16.83
N ASN A 34 6.70 7.30 -18.03
CA ASN A 34 7.58 6.14 -18.23
C ASN A 34 9.05 6.45 -17.88
N SER A 35 9.51 7.70 -18.09
CA SER A 35 10.82 8.16 -17.62
C SER A 35 10.92 8.05 -16.10
N THR A 36 9.89 8.49 -15.40
CA THR A 36 9.83 8.47 -13.93
C THR A 36 9.83 7.06 -13.37
N ILE A 37 9.13 6.12 -14.02
CA ILE A 37 9.20 4.70 -13.64
C ILE A 37 10.61 4.15 -13.82
N SER A 38 11.29 4.54 -14.90
CA SER A 38 12.67 4.12 -15.17
C SER A 38 13.62 4.63 -14.08
N GLU A 39 13.44 5.87 -13.63
CA GLU A 39 14.18 6.42 -12.49
C GLU A 39 13.89 5.68 -11.19
N ILE A 40 12.62 5.40 -10.88
CA ILE A 40 12.25 4.63 -9.68
C ILE A 40 12.95 3.26 -9.65
N LYS A 41 13.01 2.58 -10.80
CA LYS A 41 13.66 1.28 -10.95
C LYS A 41 15.17 1.32 -10.62
N ASN A 42 15.81 2.48 -10.76
CA ASN A 42 17.22 2.65 -10.42
C ASN A 42 17.48 2.53 -8.91
N PHE A 43 16.49 2.71 -8.05
CA PHE A 43 16.68 2.67 -6.59
C PHE A 43 15.66 1.80 -5.83
N ALA A 44 14.58 1.35 -6.47
CA ALA A 44 13.56 0.48 -5.86
C ALA A 44 13.14 -0.65 -6.79
N SER A 45 12.68 -1.77 -6.21
CA SER A 45 12.08 -2.89 -6.93
C SER A 45 10.56 -2.95 -6.78
N SER A 46 10.04 -2.17 -5.83
CA SER A 46 8.62 -2.16 -5.49
C SER A 46 8.16 -0.73 -5.19
N VAL A 47 6.88 -0.46 -5.39
CA VAL A 47 6.27 0.85 -5.20
C VAL A 47 5.02 0.71 -4.34
N ILE A 48 4.85 1.60 -3.37
CA ILE A 48 3.60 1.76 -2.62
C ILE A 48 2.86 2.98 -3.16
N VAL A 49 1.59 2.80 -3.52
CA VAL A 49 0.68 3.87 -3.96
C VAL A 49 -0.57 3.93 -3.10
N SER A 50 -1.27 5.07 -3.12
CA SER A 50 -2.54 5.19 -2.42
C SER A 50 -3.68 4.47 -3.14
N LYS A 51 -4.77 4.14 -2.42
CA LYS A 51 -6.02 3.62 -3.02
C LYS A 51 -6.55 4.52 -4.14
N LYS A 52 -6.43 5.84 -3.98
CA LYS A 52 -6.90 6.86 -4.94
C LYS A 52 -6.02 6.99 -6.17
N SER A 53 -4.76 6.56 -6.08
CA SER A 53 -3.88 6.45 -7.25
C SER A 53 -4.20 5.24 -8.12
N VAL A 54 -5.06 4.33 -7.65
CA VAL A 54 -5.52 3.15 -8.40
C VAL A 54 -6.96 3.36 -8.85
N PHE A 55 -7.86 3.63 -7.91
CA PHE A 55 -9.27 3.95 -8.16
C PHE A 55 -9.58 5.33 -7.56
N PRO A 56 -9.64 6.39 -8.38
CA PRO A 56 -9.98 7.72 -7.89
C PRO A 56 -11.41 7.76 -7.34
N THR A 57 -11.65 8.66 -6.38
CA THR A 57 -12.94 8.75 -5.68
C THR A 57 -13.51 10.16 -5.66
N ALA A 58 -14.83 10.29 -5.82
CA ALA A 58 -15.59 11.52 -5.59
C ALA A 58 -16.77 11.21 -4.64
N MET A 59 -16.87 11.93 -3.50
CA MET A 59 -17.87 11.64 -2.44
C MET A 59 -17.96 10.15 -2.06
N ALA A 60 -16.80 9.48 -2.00
CA ALA A 60 -16.65 8.04 -1.74
C ALA A 60 -17.23 7.09 -2.82
N PHE A 61 -17.61 7.57 -4.00
CA PHE A 61 -17.83 6.72 -5.18
C PHE A 61 -16.54 6.54 -5.95
N LEU A 62 -16.27 5.33 -6.47
CA LEU A 62 -15.23 5.12 -7.46
C LEU A 62 -15.62 5.84 -8.75
N THR A 63 -14.71 6.62 -9.32
CA THR A 63 -14.97 7.35 -10.58
C THR A 63 -14.37 6.65 -11.80
N GLY A 64 -13.66 5.54 -11.59
CA GLY A 64 -12.95 4.78 -12.63
C GLY A 64 -11.64 4.21 -12.10
N GLU A 65 -10.73 3.91 -13.01
CA GLU A 65 -9.39 3.38 -12.74
C GLU A 65 -8.30 4.25 -13.38
N THR A 66 -7.08 4.15 -12.85
CA THR A 66 -5.90 4.78 -13.44
C THR A 66 -5.00 3.75 -14.14
N ASN A 67 -4.10 4.24 -14.99
CA ASN A 67 -3.05 3.43 -15.61
C ASN A 67 -1.79 3.28 -14.75
N VAL A 68 -1.79 3.75 -13.50
CA VAL A 68 -0.59 3.76 -12.64
C VAL A 68 -0.09 2.34 -12.36
N VAL A 69 -0.99 1.43 -11.93
CA VAL A 69 -0.61 0.05 -11.60
C VAL A 69 -0.14 -0.73 -12.83
N PRO A 70 -0.87 -0.75 -13.98
CA PRO A 70 -0.41 -1.43 -15.17
C PRO A 70 0.94 -0.91 -15.69
N LYS A 71 1.17 0.40 -15.66
CA LYS A 71 2.46 0.98 -16.08
C LYS A 71 3.60 0.55 -15.17
N LEU A 72 3.42 0.57 -13.85
CA LEU A 72 4.45 0.10 -12.90
C LEU A 72 4.78 -1.38 -13.12
N GLN A 73 3.77 -2.23 -13.28
CA GLN A 73 3.93 -3.66 -13.53
C GLN A 73 4.63 -3.94 -14.87
N ALA A 74 4.34 -3.17 -15.92
CA ALA A 74 5.00 -3.30 -17.22
C ALA A 74 6.53 -3.08 -17.14
N PHE A 75 6.99 -2.32 -16.14
CA PHE A 75 8.42 -2.12 -15.86
C PHE A 75 9.01 -3.15 -14.87
N ASN A 76 8.23 -4.16 -14.49
CA ASN A 76 8.55 -5.19 -13.49
C ASN A 76 8.73 -4.64 -12.06
N LEU A 77 8.00 -3.58 -11.70
CA LEU A 77 7.93 -3.13 -10.30
C LEU A 77 6.74 -3.81 -9.61
N SER A 78 6.99 -4.35 -8.41
CA SER A 78 5.90 -4.87 -7.58
C SER A 78 5.10 -3.71 -6.98
N VAL A 79 3.78 -3.78 -7.03
CA VAL A 79 2.90 -2.71 -6.56
C VAL A 79 2.19 -3.12 -5.28
N TYR A 80 2.35 -2.30 -4.24
CA TYR A 80 1.62 -2.39 -2.99
C TYR A 80 0.68 -1.20 -2.86
N VAL A 81 -0.49 -1.40 -2.26
CA VAL A 81 -1.49 -0.32 -2.12
C VAL A 81 -1.77 -0.04 -0.64
N GLN A 82 -1.85 1.25 -0.28
CA GLN A 82 -2.12 1.71 1.08
C GLN A 82 -3.26 2.75 1.14
N PHE A 83 -3.99 2.91 2.24
CA PHE A 83 -4.13 2.02 3.39
C PHE A 83 -5.51 1.38 3.34
N PHE A 84 -5.58 0.07 3.61
CA PHE A 84 -6.84 -0.66 3.73
C PHE A 84 -7.29 -0.68 5.19
N ARG A 85 -8.56 -0.39 5.40
CA ARG A 85 -9.21 -0.36 6.71
C ARG A 85 -10.54 -1.10 6.62
N ASN A 86 -10.99 -1.65 7.74
CA ASN A 86 -12.26 -2.37 7.81
C ASN A 86 -13.43 -1.47 8.19
N GLU A 87 -13.17 -0.26 8.69
CA GLU A 87 -14.19 0.66 9.16
C GLU A 87 -15.14 1.07 8.03
N PHE A 88 -16.43 1.08 8.31
CA PHE A 88 -17.51 1.26 7.33
C PHE A 88 -17.38 2.49 6.42
N ILE A 89 -16.77 3.59 6.90
CA ILE A 89 -16.60 4.83 6.12
C ILE A 89 -15.25 4.93 5.39
N SER A 90 -14.43 3.87 5.42
CA SER A 90 -13.06 3.91 4.89
C SER A 90 -12.93 3.36 3.47
N GLN A 91 -13.93 2.62 2.99
CA GLN A 91 -14.01 2.09 1.63
C GLN A 91 -14.93 2.96 0.78
N ALA A 92 -14.76 2.87 -0.54
CA ALA A 92 -15.73 3.45 -1.47
C ALA A 92 -17.07 2.70 -1.42
N TRP A 93 -18.16 3.40 -1.73
CA TRP A 93 -19.52 2.84 -1.75
C TRP A 93 -19.66 1.63 -2.66
N ASP A 94 -18.91 1.61 -3.76
CA ASP A 94 -18.88 0.50 -4.71
C ASP A 94 -18.48 -0.84 -4.07
N PHE A 95 -17.77 -0.83 -2.93
CA PHE A 95 -17.39 -2.03 -2.19
C PHE A 95 -18.44 -2.47 -1.16
N LEU A 96 -19.56 -1.75 -1.03
CA LEU A 96 -20.65 -2.06 -0.10
C LEU A 96 -20.18 -2.25 1.35
N SER A 97 -19.15 -1.51 1.75
CA SER A 97 -18.49 -1.60 3.06
C SER A 97 -17.88 -2.98 3.39
N ASP A 98 -17.65 -3.81 2.38
CA ASP A 98 -17.00 -5.12 2.54
C ASP A 98 -15.50 -5.02 2.21
N SER A 99 -14.68 -5.15 3.26
CA SER A 99 -13.22 -5.12 3.16
C SER A 99 -12.62 -6.26 2.31
N TYR A 100 -13.28 -7.42 2.25
CA TYR A 100 -12.82 -8.53 1.42
C TYR A 100 -13.15 -8.28 -0.04
N VAL A 101 -14.31 -7.67 -0.36
CA VAL A 101 -14.65 -7.24 -1.72
C VAL A 101 -13.67 -6.17 -2.20
N GLU A 102 -13.32 -5.21 -1.34
CA GLU A 102 -12.29 -4.21 -1.64
C GLU A 102 -10.95 -4.88 -1.95
N ILE A 103 -10.40 -5.67 -1.02
CA ILE A 103 -9.12 -6.37 -1.23
C ILE A 103 -9.16 -7.26 -2.48
N ASN A 104 -10.25 -8.00 -2.69
CA ASN A 104 -10.44 -8.87 -3.86
C ASN A 104 -10.38 -8.08 -5.16
N THR A 105 -11.04 -6.92 -5.21
CA THR A 105 -11.04 -6.06 -6.39
C THR A 105 -9.63 -5.59 -6.71
N TYR A 106 -8.92 -5.03 -5.73
CA TYR A 106 -7.54 -4.60 -5.95
C TYR A 106 -6.61 -5.76 -6.37
N PHE A 107 -6.78 -6.95 -5.81
CA PHE A 107 -5.93 -8.10 -6.09
C PHE A 107 -6.24 -8.78 -7.43
N THR A 108 -7.51 -9.07 -7.72
CA THR A 108 -7.91 -9.83 -8.92
C THR A 108 -8.08 -8.96 -10.15
N TYR A 109 -8.52 -7.71 -9.99
CA TYR A 109 -8.76 -6.80 -11.11
C TYR A 109 -7.50 -6.00 -11.49
N MET A 110 -6.80 -5.41 -10.51
CA MET A 110 -5.57 -4.64 -10.78
C MET A 110 -4.28 -5.47 -10.68
N GLY A 111 -4.35 -6.70 -10.16
CA GLY A 111 -3.17 -7.58 -10.08
C GLY A 111 -2.10 -7.11 -9.09
N ILE A 112 -2.45 -6.34 -8.05
CA ILE A 112 -1.44 -5.81 -7.11
C ILE A 112 -0.73 -6.93 -6.33
N ASN A 113 0.49 -6.67 -5.88
CA ASN A 113 1.32 -7.66 -5.19
C ASN A 113 1.03 -7.74 -3.69
N GLY A 114 0.42 -6.71 -3.10
CA GLY A 114 0.02 -6.74 -1.70
C GLY A 114 -0.67 -5.48 -1.21
N VAL A 115 -1.22 -5.56 0.00
CA VAL A 115 -1.93 -4.47 0.67
C VAL A 115 -1.22 -4.07 1.95
N ILE A 116 -1.21 -2.77 2.25
CA ILE A 116 -0.82 -2.22 3.55
C ILE A 116 -2.10 -1.92 4.32
N THR A 117 -2.24 -2.50 5.51
CA THR A 117 -3.48 -2.42 6.29
C THR A 117 -3.21 -2.35 7.79
N ASP A 118 -4.06 -1.61 8.50
CA ASP A 118 -4.13 -1.61 9.96
C ASP A 118 -4.88 -2.85 10.50
N TYR A 119 -5.47 -3.66 9.61
CA TYR A 119 -6.32 -4.82 9.92
C TYR A 119 -5.71 -6.13 9.34
N PRO A 120 -4.52 -6.55 9.81
CA PRO A 120 -3.79 -7.67 9.23
C PRO A 120 -4.53 -9.02 9.29
N ALA A 121 -5.44 -9.19 10.25
CA ALA A 121 -6.28 -10.38 10.36
C ALA A 121 -7.19 -10.56 9.13
N THR A 122 -7.76 -9.48 8.61
CA THR A 122 -8.60 -9.49 7.40
C THR A 122 -7.78 -9.86 6.18
N ALA A 123 -6.65 -9.18 5.94
CA ALA A 123 -5.78 -9.50 4.82
C ALA A 123 -5.24 -10.95 4.90
N ALA A 124 -4.90 -11.44 6.10
CA ALA A 124 -4.46 -12.82 6.30
C ALA A 124 -5.58 -13.85 6.03
N ARG A 125 -6.83 -13.54 6.40
CA ARG A 125 -8.00 -14.39 6.08
C ARG A 125 -8.27 -14.41 4.59
N PHE A 126 -8.24 -13.25 3.93
CA PHE A 126 -8.36 -13.15 2.46
C PHE A 126 -7.32 -14.00 1.76
N LYS A 127 -6.04 -13.84 2.11
CA LYS A 127 -4.93 -14.60 1.49
C LYS A 127 -5.04 -16.12 1.68
N ARG A 128 -5.65 -16.58 2.78
CA ARG A 128 -5.87 -18.01 3.05
C ARG A 128 -7.13 -18.56 2.37
N ASN A 129 -7.91 -17.71 1.71
CA ASN A 129 -9.12 -18.12 1.03
C ASN A 129 -8.79 -19.07 -0.14
N ARG A 130 -9.31 -20.30 -0.05
CA ARG A 130 -9.07 -21.34 -1.05
C ARG A 130 -9.65 -21.00 -2.42
N CYS A 131 -10.70 -20.17 -2.46
CA CYS A 131 -11.36 -19.80 -3.71
C CYS A 131 -10.46 -18.96 -4.62
N LEU A 132 -9.42 -18.29 -4.08
CA LEU A 132 -8.41 -17.57 -4.87
C LEU A 132 -7.58 -18.49 -5.77
N GLY A 133 -7.51 -19.79 -5.47
CA GLY A 133 -6.79 -20.78 -6.27
C GLY A 133 -7.61 -21.39 -7.41
N TYR A 134 -8.87 -20.97 -7.60
CA TYR A 134 -9.76 -21.56 -8.60
C TYR A 134 -9.45 -20.97 -9.97
N LYS A 135 -9.43 -21.81 -11.02
CA LYS A 135 -9.26 -21.35 -12.41
C LYS A 135 -10.40 -20.44 -12.87
N THR A 136 -11.61 -20.76 -12.41
CA THR A 136 -12.81 -19.95 -12.65
C THR A 136 -13.27 -19.45 -11.30
N LEU A 137 -13.14 -18.14 -11.09
CA LEU A 137 -13.59 -17.50 -9.87
C LEU A 137 -15.12 -17.59 -9.79
N PRO A 138 -15.68 -18.01 -8.64
CA PRO A 138 -17.12 -18.01 -8.47
C PRO A 138 -17.71 -16.59 -8.56
N PRO A 139 -18.99 -16.42 -8.97
CA PRO A 139 -19.57 -15.09 -9.22
C PRO A 139 -19.47 -14.11 -8.04
N TYR A 140 -19.58 -14.59 -6.79
CA TYR A 140 -19.46 -13.75 -5.59
C TYR A 140 -18.02 -13.27 -5.32
N MET A 141 -17.02 -13.80 -6.04
CA MET A 141 -15.64 -13.29 -6.06
C MET A 141 -15.36 -12.41 -7.28
N SER A 142 -16.38 -12.06 -8.06
CA SER A 142 -16.18 -11.11 -9.15
C SER A 142 -15.69 -9.78 -8.55
N PRO A 143 -14.63 -9.18 -9.09
CA PRO A 143 -14.22 -7.85 -8.67
C PRO A 143 -15.30 -6.83 -9.00
N VAL A 144 -15.35 -5.78 -8.19
CA VAL A 144 -16.19 -4.61 -8.45
C VAL A 144 -15.66 -3.90 -9.70
N GLN A 145 -16.56 -3.52 -10.59
CA GLN A 145 -16.23 -2.68 -11.74
C GLN A 145 -16.10 -1.22 -11.28
N PRO A 146 -14.93 -0.56 -11.41
CA PRO A 146 -14.77 0.83 -11.00
C PRO A 146 -15.76 1.74 -11.73
N GLY A 147 -16.50 2.58 -10.98
CA GLY A 147 -17.52 3.46 -11.56
C GLY A 147 -18.86 2.78 -11.88
N GLY A 148 -19.02 1.49 -11.56
CA GLY A 148 -20.26 0.76 -11.78
C GLY A 148 -21.45 1.37 -11.04
N LEU A 149 -21.25 1.89 -9.83
CA LEU A 149 -22.33 2.53 -9.07
C LEU A 149 -22.75 3.88 -9.70
N LEU A 150 -21.79 4.64 -10.24
CA LEU A 150 -22.11 5.89 -10.95
C LEU A 150 -22.97 5.66 -12.19
N ALA A 151 -22.78 4.54 -12.89
CA ALA A 151 -23.52 4.21 -14.10
C ALA A 151 -25.03 3.97 -13.86
N VAL A 152 -25.44 3.70 -12.61
CA VAL A 152 -26.85 3.45 -12.24
C VAL A 152 -27.47 4.59 -11.45
N MET A 153 -26.71 5.65 -11.15
CA MET A 153 -27.20 6.83 -10.43
C MET A 153 -27.95 7.79 -11.37
N SER A 154 -28.89 8.55 -10.81
CA SER A 154 -29.52 9.65 -11.54
C SER A 154 -28.52 10.80 -11.72
N HIS A 155 -28.66 11.58 -12.80
CA HIS A 155 -27.78 12.73 -13.05
C HIS A 155 -27.76 13.76 -11.92
N GLN A 156 -28.83 13.86 -11.12
CA GLN A 156 -28.93 14.81 -10.02
C GLN A 156 -28.19 14.33 -8.76
N ASP A 157 -28.01 13.01 -8.63
CA ASP A 157 -27.32 12.39 -7.49
C ASP A 157 -25.83 12.17 -7.73
N LEU A 158 -25.37 12.36 -8.99
CA LEU A 158 -23.96 12.21 -9.34
C LEU A 158 -23.08 13.12 -8.47
N PRO A 159 -21.97 12.60 -7.94
CA PRO A 159 -21.06 13.43 -7.18
C PRO A 159 -20.45 14.52 -8.09
N PRO A 160 -20.11 15.70 -7.55
CA PRO A 160 -19.43 16.73 -8.32
C PRO A 160 -18.13 16.19 -8.93
N ALA A 161 -17.87 16.56 -10.19
CA ALA A 161 -16.62 16.21 -10.85
C ALA A 161 -15.43 16.78 -10.08
N LYS A 162 -14.49 15.92 -9.71
CA LYS A 162 -13.24 16.32 -9.05
C LYS A 162 -12.16 16.57 -10.10
N ALA A 163 -11.27 17.52 -9.85
CA ALA A 163 -10.07 17.71 -10.66
C ALA A 163 -9.25 16.40 -10.72
N PRO A 164 -8.66 16.06 -11.88
CA PRO A 164 -7.77 14.91 -12.00
C PRO A 164 -6.60 14.99 -11.01
N ASN A 165 -6.19 13.84 -10.48
CA ASN A 165 -4.98 13.76 -9.67
C ASN A 165 -3.74 14.08 -10.53
N PRO A 166 -2.69 14.69 -9.95
CA PRO A 166 -1.49 15.07 -10.68
C PRO A 166 -0.74 13.86 -11.27
N ILE A 167 0.08 14.11 -12.28
CA ILE A 167 0.98 13.12 -12.88
C ILE A 167 2.29 13.11 -12.08
N LEU A 168 2.81 11.93 -11.76
CA LEU A 168 4.14 11.80 -11.17
C LEU A 168 5.21 11.97 -12.25
N THR A 169 6.09 12.97 -12.06
CA THR A 169 7.17 13.36 -12.98
C THR A 169 8.55 13.17 -12.37
N ASP A 170 9.59 13.28 -13.18
CA ASP A 170 10.98 13.05 -12.78
C ASP A 170 11.43 14.01 -11.67
N GLU A 171 11.00 15.27 -11.72
CA GLU A 171 11.32 16.30 -10.71
C GLU A 171 10.73 15.97 -9.33
N SER A 172 9.65 15.19 -9.29
CA SER A 172 9.03 14.79 -8.03
C SER A 172 9.72 13.59 -7.36
N VAL A 173 10.59 12.89 -8.10
CA VAL A 173 11.30 11.69 -7.64
C VAL A 173 12.79 11.97 -7.43
N ILE A 174 13.39 12.78 -8.30
CA ILE A 174 14.80 13.14 -8.22
C ILE A 174 14.98 14.16 -7.09
N GLN A 175 15.79 13.80 -6.11
CA GLN A 175 16.04 14.61 -4.94
C GLN A 175 17.50 15.07 -4.87
N PRO A 176 17.78 16.24 -4.27
CA PRO A 176 19.15 16.68 -4.01
C PRO A 176 19.92 15.70 -3.11
N PRO A 177 21.26 15.66 -3.19
CA PRO A 177 22.08 14.81 -2.33
C PRO A 177 21.82 15.07 -0.83
N LEU A 178 21.87 14.01 -0.03
CA LEU A 178 21.73 14.14 1.42
C LEU A 178 22.84 15.02 2.00
N PRO A 179 22.52 15.93 2.95
CA PRO A 179 23.53 16.73 3.61
C PRO A 179 24.50 15.84 4.41
N PRO A 180 25.77 16.27 4.62
CA PRO A 180 26.72 15.55 5.44
C PRO A 180 26.19 15.38 6.88
N VAL A 181 26.30 14.16 7.42
CA VAL A 181 25.96 13.89 8.82
C VAL A 181 26.97 14.59 9.72
N ARG A 182 26.51 15.57 10.53
CA ARG A 182 27.34 16.16 11.59
C ARG A 182 27.36 15.21 12.78
N LEU A 183 28.55 14.71 13.13
CA LEU A 183 28.76 14.02 14.39
C LEU A 183 28.63 15.03 15.56
N PRO A 184 28.05 14.64 16.70
CA PRO A 184 28.14 15.44 17.92
C PRO A 184 29.62 15.68 18.25
N SER A 185 30.03 16.94 18.38
CA SER A 185 31.39 17.29 18.76
C SER A 185 31.69 16.73 20.15
N THR A 186 32.61 15.77 20.26
CA THR A 186 33.24 15.43 21.54
C THR A 186 34.19 16.55 21.89
N ASP A 187 33.69 17.54 22.62
CA ASP A 187 34.52 18.61 23.14
C ASP A 187 35.45 18.01 24.20
N THR A 188 36.73 17.84 23.85
CA THR A 188 37.76 17.45 24.80
C THR A 188 38.24 18.73 25.48
N GLY A 189 37.45 19.21 26.43
CA GLY A 189 37.77 20.33 27.29
C GLY A 189 37.52 19.92 28.74
N ASN A 190 38.59 19.69 29.49
CA ASN A 190 38.54 19.43 30.93
C ASN A 190 37.73 20.51 31.65
N GLY A 191 36.63 20.12 32.29
CA GLY A 191 35.85 20.97 33.18
C GLY A 191 34.68 20.19 33.79
N LEU A 192 34.89 19.67 35.01
CA LEU A 192 33.93 18.89 35.80
C LEU A 192 32.59 19.61 35.98
N THR A 193 31.47 18.97 35.62
CA THR A 193 30.35 18.62 36.51
C THR A 193 29.25 17.87 35.73
N ALA A 194 28.81 16.76 36.32
CA ALA A 194 27.86 15.82 35.74
C ALA A 194 26.39 16.23 35.98
N SER A 195 25.51 15.89 35.04
CA SER A 195 24.15 15.44 35.35
C SER A 195 23.59 14.59 34.20
N ASN A 196 23.14 13.39 34.55
CA ASN A 196 22.66 12.29 33.72
C ASN A 196 21.41 12.61 32.88
N GLY A 197 21.37 12.06 31.67
CA GLY A 197 20.19 12.00 30.81
C GLY A 197 20.43 11.08 29.59
N GLN A 198 20.60 9.79 29.85
CA GLN A 198 20.88 8.76 28.84
C GLN A 198 19.65 8.49 27.94
N PRO A 199 19.78 8.46 26.60
CA PRO A 199 18.74 7.94 25.73
C PRO A 199 18.77 6.41 25.77
N THR A 200 17.66 5.80 26.19
CA THR A 200 17.47 4.36 26.27
C THR A 200 17.46 3.72 24.88
N LEU A 201 18.50 2.93 24.59
CA LEU A 201 18.51 1.92 23.54
C LEU A 201 17.48 0.83 23.90
N VAL A 202 16.37 0.75 23.18
CA VAL A 202 15.46 -0.40 23.28
C VAL A 202 15.87 -1.42 22.22
N ALA A 203 16.61 -2.43 22.67
CA ALA A 203 16.93 -3.61 21.90
C ALA A 203 15.70 -4.53 21.77
N SER A 204 15.46 -5.00 20.55
CA SER A 204 14.53 -6.07 20.24
C SER A 204 14.96 -7.40 20.87
N LEU A 205 14.04 -8.11 21.50
CA LEU A 205 14.17 -9.54 21.81
C LEU A 205 13.06 -10.31 21.10
N GLN A 206 13.47 -11.20 20.20
CA GLN A 206 12.67 -12.32 19.73
C GLN A 206 12.57 -13.37 20.86
N ALA A 207 11.42 -14.07 20.96
CA ALA A 207 11.32 -15.52 20.67
C ALA A 207 10.24 -16.28 21.48
N ILE A 208 9.51 -17.14 20.75
CA ILE A 208 8.99 -18.48 21.11
C ILE A 208 7.68 -18.61 21.92
N THR A 209 6.63 -18.97 21.17
CA THR A 209 5.72 -20.14 21.29
C THR A 209 5.09 -20.50 22.64
N GLN A 210 3.75 -20.52 22.69
CA GLN A 210 3.03 -21.69 23.21
C GLN A 210 1.63 -21.91 22.57
N LYS A 211 1.43 -23.13 22.08
CA LYS A 211 0.17 -23.73 21.59
C LYS A 211 -0.89 -23.82 22.71
N ARG A 212 -2.16 -23.54 22.35
CA ARG A 212 -3.43 -24.22 22.72
C ARG A 212 -4.49 -23.59 21.79
N GLY A 213 -5.25 -24.25 20.93
CA GLY A 213 -5.71 -25.62 20.90
C GLY A 213 -7.15 -25.70 21.43
N LEU A 214 -8.16 -25.25 20.65
CA LEU A 214 -9.55 -25.75 20.65
C LEU A 214 -10.43 -25.01 19.59
N PRO A 215 -11.60 -25.56 19.20
CA PRO A 215 -11.77 -26.42 18.05
C PRO A 215 -12.39 -25.71 16.84
N SER A 216 -12.20 -26.35 15.69
CA SER A 216 -12.80 -25.98 14.41
C SER A 216 -14.31 -26.17 14.45
N ALA A 217 -15.05 -25.07 14.36
CA ALA A 217 -16.45 -25.11 13.98
C ALA A 217 -16.50 -25.32 12.46
N HIS A 218 -16.92 -26.51 12.05
CA HIS A 218 -17.40 -26.76 10.70
C HIS A 218 -18.62 -25.85 10.46
N HIS A 219 -18.49 -24.89 9.56
CA HIS A 219 -19.61 -24.24 8.90
C HIS A 219 -19.36 -24.28 7.40
N GLY A 220 -20.28 -24.93 6.69
CA GLY A 220 -20.57 -24.81 5.26
C GLY A 220 -19.37 -24.95 4.32
N SER A 221 -19.33 -26.08 3.60
CA SER A 221 -18.50 -26.31 2.42
C SER A 221 -18.96 -25.45 1.21
N GLY A 222 -19.12 -24.15 1.41
CA GLY A 222 -19.39 -23.17 0.37
C GLY A 222 -18.12 -22.37 0.11
N CYS A 223 -17.76 -22.22 -1.16
CA CYS A 223 -16.73 -21.28 -1.53
C CYS A 223 -17.33 -19.86 -1.30
N GLY A 224 -16.62 -18.96 -0.63
CA GLY A 224 -17.14 -17.64 -0.19
C GLY A 224 -15.99 -16.66 0.12
N LEU A 225 -16.20 -15.35 -0.02
CA LEU A 225 -15.37 -14.38 0.71
C LEU A 225 -15.64 -14.58 2.22
N PRO A 226 -14.65 -14.46 3.11
CA PRO A 226 -14.91 -14.59 4.53
C PRO A 226 -15.89 -13.49 4.96
N SER A 227 -16.84 -13.79 5.82
CA SER A 227 -17.68 -12.75 6.42
C SER A 227 -16.83 -11.89 7.38
N THR A 228 -17.07 -10.58 7.38
CA THR A 228 -16.53 -9.65 8.36
C THR A 228 -17.12 -9.88 9.74
#